data_AF-A0A3D0S0K6-F1
#
_entry.id   AF-A0A3D0S0K6-F1
#
_cell.length_a   1.000
_cell.length_b   1.000
_cell.length_c   1.000
_cell.angle_alpha   90.00
_cell.angle_beta   90.00
_cell.angle_gamma   90.00
#
_symmetry.space_group_name_H-M   'P 1'
#
loop_
_entity.id
_entity.type
_entity.pdbx_description
1 polymer ?
#
loop_
_entity_poly.entity_id
_entity_poly.type
_entity_poly.pdbx_seq_one_letter_code
_entity_poly.pdbx_strand_id
1 'polypeptide(L)' 'GPRVIENTVRETLPEGFQRAEFLLGKGAIDMIVDRRELRATIARALAMLQRQSADAVA' A
#
# COMPACT_ATOMS: atom_id res chain seq x y z
N GLY A 1 2.07 -3.06 -17.75
CA GLY A 1 1.90 -4.20 -16.82
C GLY A 1 3.08 -5.15 -16.93
N PRO A 2 3.22 -6.12 -16.00
CA PRO A 2 4.43 -6.97 -15.88
C PRO A 2 4.90 -7.56 -17.21
N ARG A 3 3.96 -8.12 -18.00
CA ARG A 3 4.22 -8.72 -19.32
C ARG A 3 4.90 -7.77 -20.32
N VAL A 4 4.51 -6.50 -20.35
CA VAL A 4 5.12 -5.53 -21.28
C VAL A 4 6.55 -5.21 -20.83
N ILE A 5 6.78 -5.11 -19.52
CA ILE A 5 8.09 -4.80 -18.96
C ILE A 5 9.07 -5.94 -19.26
N GLU A 6 8.69 -7.20 -18.99
CA GLU A 6 9.51 -8.39 -19.33
C GLU A 6 9.91 -8.41 -20.80
N ASN A 7 8.96 -8.17 -21.69
CA ASN A 7 9.23 -8.13 -23.13
C ASN A 7 10.21 -7.02 -23.53
N THR A 8 10.19 -5.89 -22.81
CA THR A 8 11.09 -4.75 -23.06
C THR A 8 12.48 -4.99 -22.49
N VAL A 9 12.62 -5.48 -21.26
CA VAL A 9 13.92 -5.70 -20.61
C VAL A 9 14.57 -7.04 -20.97
N ARG A 10 13.80 -7.99 -21.53
CA ARG A 10 14.21 -9.35 -21.87
C ARG A 10 14.75 -10.16 -20.67
N GLU A 11 14.21 -9.89 -19.49
CA GLU A 11 14.51 -10.57 -18.24
C GLU A 11 13.20 -10.97 -17.55
N THR A 12 13.23 -12.04 -16.76
CA THR A 12 12.09 -12.44 -15.92
C THR A 12 11.99 -11.51 -14.73
N LEU A 13 10.80 -10.99 -14.45
CA LEU A 13 10.61 -10.12 -13.31
C LEU A 13 10.72 -10.91 -11.98
N PRO A 14 11.19 -10.27 -10.90
CA PRO A 14 11.22 -10.89 -9.58
C PRO A 14 9.86 -11.42 -9.16
N GLU A 15 9.85 -12.46 -8.33
CA GLU A 15 8.60 -12.96 -7.74
C GLU A 15 7.91 -11.83 -6.96
N GLY A 16 6.59 -11.76 -7.12
CA GLY A 16 5.79 -10.74 -6.45
C GLY A 16 6.00 -9.32 -7.00
N PHE A 17 6.68 -9.13 -8.14
CA PHE A 17 6.81 -7.81 -8.77
C PHE A 17 5.43 -7.14 -8.92
N GLN A 18 5.34 -5.87 -8.49
CA GLN A 18 4.11 -5.08 -8.40
C GLN A 18 3.03 -5.59 -7.42
N ARG A 19 3.29 -6.62 -6.61
CA ARG A 19 2.45 -6.95 -5.45
C ARG A 19 2.66 -5.95 -4.32
N ALA A 20 1.69 -5.86 -3.43
CA ALA A 20 1.71 -4.88 -2.34
C ALA A 20 2.95 -5.06 -1.44
N GLU A 21 3.33 -6.30 -1.15
CA GLU A 21 4.49 -6.68 -0.34
C GLU A 21 5.80 -6.25 -0.98
N PHE A 22 5.93 -6.44 -2.30
CA PHE A 22 7.08 -5.99 -3.05
C PHE A 22 7.20 -4.46 -3.05
N LEU A 23 6.08 -3.76 -3.27
CA LEU A 23 6.04 -2.30 -3.30
C LEU A 23 6.34 -1.69 -1.91
N LEU A 24 5.83 -2.29 -0.84
CA LEU A 24 6.15 -1.92 0.53
C LEU A 24 7.65 -2.07 0.81
N GLY A 25 8.25 -3.21 0.44
CA GLY A 25 9.69 -3.45 0.61
C GLY A 25 10.59 -2.50 -0.18
N LYS A 26 10.06 -1.84 -1.22
CA LYS A 26 10.76 -0.79 -2.00
C LYS A 26 10.44 0.63 -1.53
N GLY A 27 9.60 0.80 -0.50
CA GLY A 27 9.20 2.10 0.03
C GLY A 27 8.25 2.87 -0.90
N ALA A 28 7.59 2.21 -1.85
CA ALA A 28 6.64 2.83 -2.76
C ALA A 28 5.22 2.96 -2.16
N ILE A 29 4.94 2.23 -1.08
CA ILE A 29 3.67 2.27 -0.34
C ILE A 29 3.99 2.26 1.16
N ASP A 30 3.22 3.00 1.96
CA ASP A 30 3.45 3.13 3.41
C ASP A 30 2.93 1.95 4.25
N MET A 31 1.83 1.31 3.83
CA MET A 31 1.20 0.23 4.59
C MET A 31 0.35 -0.70 3.72
N ILE A 32 0.19 -1.94 4.16
CA ILE A 32 -0.75 -2.94 3.63
C ILE A 32 -1.78 -3.22 4.73
N VAL A 33 -3.06 -3.11 4.41
CA VAL A 33 -4.15 -3.18 5.39
C VAL A 33 -5.18 -4.22 4.96
N ASP A 34 -5.56 -5.11 5.86
CA ASP A 34 -6.65 -6.06 5.62
C ASP A 34 -7.95 -5.29 5.35
N ARG A 35 -8.75 -5.77 4.39
CA ARG A 35 -9.96 -5.07 3.96
C ARG A 35 -10.93 -4.81 5.12
N ARG A 36 -10.98 -5.70 6.13
CA ARG A 36 -11.84 -5.58 7.32
C ARG A 36 -11.42 -4.42 8.22
N GLU A 37 -10.15 -4.04 8.20
CA GLU A 37 -9.57 -2.96 9.01
C GLU A 37 -9.49 -1.62 8.26
N LEU A 38 -9.80 -1.62 6.96
CA LEU A 38 -9.61 -0.46 6.09
C LEU A 38 -10.37 0.78 6.58
N ARG A 39 -11.64 0.63 6.97
CA ARG A 39 -12.46 1.76 7.46
C ARG A 39 -11.82 2.44 8.65
N ALA A 40 -11.43 1.66 9.66
CA ALA A 40 -10.82 2.19 10.88
C ALA A 40 -9.46 2.82 10.60
N THR A 41 -8.66 2.21 9.72
CA THR A 41 -7.34 2.73 9.36
C THR A 41 -7.42 4.06 8.62
N ILE A 42 -8.32 4.19 7.64
CA ILE A 42 -8.54 5.46 6.93
C ILE A 42 -9.04 6.54 7.90
N ALA A 43 -10.00 6.22 8.77
CA ALA A 43 -10.53 7.18 9.74
C ALA A 43 -9.43 7.71 10.67
N ARG A 44 -8.55 6.82 11.18
CA ARG A 44 -7.40 7.21 12.01
C ARG A 44 -6.42 8.11 11.27
N ALA A 45 -6.03 7.74 10.05
CA ALA A 45 -5.11 8.53 9.25
C ALA A 45 -5.64 9.94 8.99
N LEU A 46 -6.93 10.06 8.63
CA LEU A 46 -7.57 11.35 8.40
C LEU A 46 -7.65 12.19 9.68
N ALA A 47 -8.03 11.61 10.82
CA ALA A 47 -8.08 12.31 12.10
C ALA A 47 -6.72 12.88 12.49
N MET A 48 -5.64 12.11 12.32
CA MET A 48 -4.26 12.58 12.55
C MET A 48 -3.91 13.76 11.64
N LEU A 49 -4.18 13.65 10.34
CA LEU A 49 -3.88 14.70 9.36
C LEU A 49 -4.70 15.98 9.56
N GLN A 50 -5.92 15.84 10.10
CA GLN A 50 -6.83 16.95 10.40
C GLN A 50 -6.69 17.47 11.84
N ARG A 51 -5.78 16.91 12.65
CA ARG A 51 -5.57 17.27 14.07
C ARG A 51 -6.83 17.12 14.92
N GLN A 52 -7.63 16.10 14.63
CA GLN A 52 -8.78 15.74 15.45
C GLN A 52 -8.30 14.99 16.70
N SER A 53 -9.11 15.02 17.77
CA SER A 53 -8.82 14.25 18.99
C SER A 53 -8.92 12.74 18.72
N ALA A 54 -8.26 11.94 19.55
CA ALA A 54 -8.32 10.48 19.44
C ALA A 54 -9.74 9.93 19.55
N ASP A 55 -10.60 10.61 20.32
CA ASP A 55 -12.00 10.25 20.52
C ASP A 55 -12.85 10.37 19.24
N ALA A 56 -12.39 11.12 18.23
CA ALA A 56 -13.12 11.31 16.97
C ALA A 56 -13.18 10.03 16.10
N VAL A 57 -12.36 9.03 16.41
CA VAL A 57 -12.24 7.78 15.65
C VAL A 57 -12.75 6.56 16.44
N ALA A 58 -13.23 6.78 17.67
CA ALA A 58 -13.80 5.76 18.54
C ALA A 58 -15.12 5.17 17.97
#